data_AF-A0A0S7WTB7-F1
#
_entry.id   AF-A0A0S7WTB7-F1
#
_cell.length_a   1.000
_cell.length_b   1.000
_cell.length_c   1.000
_cell.angle_alpha   90.00
_cell.angle_beta   90.00
_cell.angle_gamma   90.00
#
_symmetry.space_group_name_H-M   'P 1'
#
loop_
_entity.id
_entity.type
_entity.pdbx_description
1 polymer ?
#
loop_
_entity_poly.entity_id
_entity_poly.type
_entity_poly.pdbx_seq_one_letter_code
_entity_poly.pdbx_strand_id
1 'polypeptide(L)'
;MKKAEKQHDQTGLIFDIQRFSIHDGPGIRTTVFMKGCPLRCQWCSNPESIKPYPEIMTSDLRCNRCNKCLEVCPMGAIELGETIKIDRAKCNRCMECAQVCYPGAIKCVGRYMSVAEVVEEVERDRLFYQNSGGGVTASGGEPLFQWEFVAALFKQCQEKHLHTTLDTTGYAKWPAIKEVLKYTDLVLYDIKHMDPLSHRERTGRSNSLILSNAKKVAGEVRTWLRFLVIPGYNDSMPHIKALAEFGLKCQVEKVCLIPYHRWGESKYQRLGREYPFAGAEPPTSDHLEELKRDIESYGLKVTIGN
;
A
#
# COMPACT_ATOMS: atom_id res chain seq x y z
N MET A 1 18.36 -39.15 -9.42
CA MET A 1 19.02 -37.82 -9.47
C MET A 1 17.95 -36.77 -9.68
N LYS A 2 17.52 -36.09 -8.61
CA LYS A 2 16.50 -35.03 -8.70
C LYS A 2 17.16 -33.80 -9.34
N LYS A 3 16.67 -33.38 -10.51
CA LYS A 3 17.04 -32.09 -11.10
C LYS A 3 16.58 -31.02 -10.12
N ALA A 4 17.52 -30.36 -9.45
CA ALA A 4 17.26 -29.11 -8.77
C ALA A 4 16.89 -28.09 -9.86
N GLU A 5 15.61 -27.81 -10.01
CA GLU A 5 15.16 -26.62 -10.74
C GLU A 5 15.78 -25.43 -10.03
N LYS A 6 16.70 -24.73 -10.70
CA LYS A 6 17.13 -23.40 -10.27
C LYS A 6 15.90 -22.52 -10.31
N GLN A 7 15.23 -22.37 -9.18
CA GLN A 7 14.18 -21.40 -8.97
C GLN A 7 14.81 -20.03 -9.25
N HIS A 8 14.46 -19.42 -10.39
CA HIS A 8 14.78 -18.03 -10.64
C HIS A 8 14.14 -17.25 -9.49
N ASP A 9 14.98 -16.75 -8.58
CA ASP A 9 14.50 -16.00 -7.43
C ASP A 9 13.94 -14.67 -7.93
N GLN A 10 12.61 -14.61 -8.04
CA GLN A 10 11.92 -13.46 -8.60
C GLN A 10 12.20 -12.24 -7.72
N THR A 11 12.53 -11.11 -8.34
CA THR A 11 12.81 -9.87 -7.61
C THR A 11 11.61 -8.93 -7.66
N GLY A 12 11.27 -8.34 -6.52
CA GLY A 12 10.23 -7.33 -6.35
C GLY A 12 10.82 -6.00 -5.91
N LEU A 13 10.19 -4.89 -6.31
CA LEU A 13 10.55 -3.55 -5.91
C LEU A 13 9.73 -3.14 -4.67
N ILE A 14 10.40 -3.06 -3.52
CA ILE A 14 9.79 -2.81 -2.20
C ILE A 14 10.30 -1.48 -1.66
N PHE A 15 9.41 -0.63 -1.15
CA PHE A 15 9.84 0.63 -0.52
C PHE A 15 10.00 0.54 0.98
N ASP A 16 9.34 -0.41 1.64
CA ASP A 16 9.46 -0.63 3.07
C ASP A 16 9.03 -2.06 3.48
N ILE A 17 9.57 -2.55 4.58
CA ILE A 17 9.08 -3.77 5.26
C ILE A 17 8.82 -3.36 6.71
N GLN A 18 7.54 -3.18 7.04
CA GLN A 18 7.14 -2.73 8.36
C GLN A 18 6.78 -3.92 9.23
N ARG A 19 7.51 -4.07 10.33
CA ARG A 19 7.26 -5.09 11.35
C ARG A 19 6.24 -4.53 12.36
N PHE A 20 5.52 -5.43 13.03
CA PHE A 20 4.54 -5.07 14.08
C PHE A 20 3.33 -4.26 13.62
N SER A 21 2.89 -4.43 12.38
CA SER A 21 1.65 -3.82 11.89
C SER A 21 0.42 -4.46 12.54
N ILE A 22 -0.47 -3.64 13.10
CA ILE A 22 -1.75 -4.05 13.71
C ILE A 22 -2.98 -3.64 12.89
N HIS A 23 -2.79 -2.81 11.86
CA HIS A 23 -3.86 -2.27 10.99
C HIS A 23 -3.79 -2.83 9.56
N ASP A 24 -3.05 -3.92 9.35
CA ASP A 24 -2.81 -4.52 8.02
C ASP A 24 -3.34 -5.95 7.91
N GLY A 25 -4.24 -6.34 8.82
CA GLY A 25 -4.96 -7.62 8.84
C GLY A 25 -5.19 -8.09 10.28
N PRO A 26 -5.57 -9.36 10.50
CA PRO A 26 -5.70 -9.93 11.83
C PRO A 26 -4.32 -10.14 12.48
N GLY A 27 -4.27 -9.97 13.80
CA GLY A 27 -3.08 -10.18 14.62
C GLY A 27 -1.94 -9.19 14.33
N ILE A 28 -0.74 -9.52 14.81
CA ILE A 28 0.48 -8.77 14.53
C ILE A 28 1.04 -9.23 13.19
N ARG A 29 1.35 -8.29 12.31
CA ARG A 29 1.78 -8.60 10.94
C ARG A 29 3.09 -7.94 10.57
N THR A 30 3.77 -8.53 9.61
CA THR A 30 4.84 -7.84 8.88
C THR A 30 4.33 -7.51 7.49
N THR A 31 4.29 -6.23 7.18
CA THR A 31 3.75 -5.71 5.93
C THR A 31 4.88 -5.38 4.98
N VAL A 32 4.87 -6.05 3.83
CA VAL A 32 5.78 -5.82 2.70
C VAL A 32 5.13 -4.77 1.80
N PHE A 33 5.71 -3.58 1.78
CA PHE A 33 5.17 -2.44 1.05
C PHE A 33 5.78 -2.31 -0.34
N MET A 34 5.00 -2.69 -1.35
CA MET A 34 5.38 -2.77 -2.76
C MET A 34 5.37 -1.38 -3.43
N LYS A 35 6.25 -1.18 -4.41
CA LYS A 35 6.19 -0.04 -5.35
C LYS A 35 5.36 -0.35 -6.59
N GLY A 36 4.99 0.71 -7.31
CA GLY A 36 4.06 0.68 -8.43
C GLY A 36 2.62 0.76 -7.95
N CYS A 37 1.89 1.78 -8.41
CA CYS A 37 0.44 1.86 -8.25
C CYS A 37 -0.19 2.39 -9.54
N PRO A 38 -1.22 1.75 -10.10
CA PRO A 38 -1.90 2.24 -11.30
C PRO A 38 -2.89 3.39 -11.02
N LEU A 39 -3.22 3.62 -9.75
CA LEU A 39 -4.07 4.73 -9.29
C LEU A 39 -3.22 5.96 -8.93
N ARG A 40 -3.89 7.11 -8.81
CA ARG A 40 -3.36 8.42 -8.42
C ARG A 40 -4.31 9.08 -7.41
N CYS A 41 -4.63 8.35 -6.35
CA CYS A 41 -5.50 8.86 -5.28
C CYS A 41 -4.94 10.18 -4.74
N GLN A 42 -5.74 11.25 -4.75
CA GLN A 42 -5.29 12.56 -4.28
C GLN A 42 -4.86 12.52 -2.80
N TRP A 43 -5.50 11.71 -1.98
CA TRP A 43 -5.19 11.50 -0.56
C TRP A 43 -4.14 10.41 -0.29
N CYS A 44 -3.36 9.97 -1.29
CA CYS A 44 -2.42 8.86 -1.11
C CYS A 44 -1.42 9.13 0.04
N SER A 45 -1.45 8.31 1.09
CA SER A 45 -0.54 8.46 2.23
C SER A 45 0.89 7.97 1.95
N ASN A 46 1.11 7.26 0.84
CA ASN A 46 2.41 6.68 0.45
C ASN A 46 2.78 7.08 -1.00
N PRO A 47 2.98 8.38 -1.31
CA PRO A 47 3.32 8.82 -2.67
C PRO A 47 4.61 8.20 -3.26
N GLU A 48 5.51 7.73 -2.40
CA GLU A 48 6.73 7.00 -2.74
C GLU A 48 6.45 5.62 -3.33
N SER A 49 5.25 5.06 -3.11
CA SER A 49 4.85 3.77 -3.66
C SER A 49 4.38 3.87 -5.11
N ILE A 50 4.01 5.05 -5.60
CA ILE A 50 3.28 5.21 -6.87
C ILE A 50 4.12 4.82 -8.10
N LYS A 51 5.37 5.31 -8.15
CA LYS A 51 6.23 5.11 -9.33
C LYS A 51 6.91 3.74 -9.26
N PRO A 52 7.01 3.02 -10.40
CA PRO A 52 7.55 1.66 -10.46
C PRO A 52 9.09 1.64 -10.55
N TYR A 53 9.75 2.57 -9.89
CA TYR A 53 11.22 2.66 -9.87
C TYR A 53 11.71 3.31 -8.57
N PRO A 54 12.95 3.04 -8.15
CA PRO A 54 13.56 3.71 -7.00
C PRO A 54 13.54 5.24 -7.12
N GLU A 55 13.25 5.92 -6.02
CA GLU A 55 13.22 7.39 -5.97
C GLU A 55 14.04 7.93 -4.81
N ILE A 56 14.39 9.21 -4.88
CA ILE A 56 15.10 9.90 -3.81
C ILE A 56 14.07 10.65 -2.95
N MET A 57 14.04 10.36 -1.66
CA MET A 57 13.36 11.17 -0.64
C MET A 57 14.36 11.92 0.21
N THR A 58 14.06 13.18 0.49
CA THR A 58 14.86 14.04 1.36
C THR A 58 14.28 14.11 2.78
N SER A 59 15.05 14.63 3.73
CA SER A 59 14.63 14.96 5.09
C SER A 59 15.58 16.02 5.63
N ASP A 60 15.15 17.28 5.60
CA ASP A 60 15.99 18.42 5.98
C ASP A 60 16.42 18.34 7.45
N LEU A 61 15.52 17.85 8.32
CA LEU A 61 15.78 17.63 9.75
C LEU A 61 16.97 16.70 10.04
N ARG A 62 17.33 15.83 9.10
CA ARG A 62 18.47 14.92 9.25
C ARG A 62 19.76 15.47 8.64
N CYS A 63 19.69 16.56 7.87
CA CYS A 63 20.84 17.04 7.12
C CYS A 63 21.86 17.73 8.05
N ASN A 64 23.10 17.25 8.05
CA ASN A 64 24.22 17.91 8.73
C ASN A 64 25.06 18.80 7.80
N ARG A 65 24.61 19.02 6.56
CA ARG A 65 25.25 19.88 5.55
C ARG A 65 26.74 19.57 5.30
N CYS A 66 27.11 18.29 5.30
CA CYS A 66 28.49 17.85 5.04
C CYS A 66 28.92 17.92 3.56
N ASN A 67 28.07 18.40 2.65
CA ASN A 67 28.32 18.56 1.20
C ASN A 67 28.68 17.32 0.37
N LYS A 68 28.88 16.14 0.98
CA LYS A 68 29.22 14.90 0.27
C LYS A 68 28.28 14.54 -0.89
N CYS A 69 26.98 14.84 -0.76
CA CYS A 69 26.02 14.57 -1.82
C CYS A 69 26.23 15.45 -3.06
N LEU A 70 26.81 16.65 -2.90
CA LEU A 70 27.16 17.54 -4.00
C LEU A 70 28.35 16.97 -4.78
N GLU A 71 29.37 16.51 -4.06
CA GLU A 71 30.62 15.96 -4.61
C GLU A 71 30.36 14.74 -5.51
N VAL A 72 29.43 13.88 -5.11
CA VAL A 72 29.09 12.65 -5.85
C VAL A 72 27.92 12.83 -6.82
N CYS A 73 27.36 14.03 -7.01
CA CYS A 73 26.24 14.20 -7.94
C CYS A 73 26.78 14.47 -9.35
N PRO A 74 26.77 13.49 -10.29
CA PRO A 74 27.33 13.69 -11.63
C PRO A 74 26.58 14.73 -12.44
N MET A 75 25.32 15.01 -12.08
CA MET A 75 24.45 15.95 -12.79
C MET A 75 24.42 17.35 -12.17
N GLY A 76 25.12 17.57 -11.04
CA GLY A 76 25.03 18.83 -10.29
C GLY A 76 23.57 19.20 -9.94
N ALA A 77 22.74 18.19 -9.64
CA ALA A 77 21.30 18.35 -9.49
C ALA A 77 20.85 18.69 -8.06
N ILE A 78 21.79 18.84 -7.13
CA ILE A 78 21.51 19.04 -5.71
C ILE A 78 21.98 20.44 -5.30
N GLU A 79 21.11 21.15 -4.59
CA GLU A 79 21.41 22.42 -3.95
C GLU A 79 21.16 22.26 -2.45
N LEU A 80 22.17 22.61 -1.63
CA LEU A 80 22.08 22.59 -0.18
C LEU A 80 21.97 24.02 0.34
N GLY A 81 20.78 24.39 0.80
CA GLY A 81 20.53 25.63 1.53
C GLY A 81 19.99 25.37 2.94
N GLU A 82 18.97 26.13 3.32
CA GLU A 82 18.16 25.78 4.50
C GLU A 82 17.50 24.42 4.33
N THR A 83 17.01 24.13 3.12
CA THR A 83 16.43 22.85 2.71
C THR A 83 17.27 22.18 1.62
N ILE A 84 17.14 20.86 1.49
CA ILE A 84 17.73 20.08 0.40
C ILE A 84 16.82 20.20 -0.82
N LYS A 85 17.30 20.84 -1.88
CA LYS A 85 16.60 20.92 -3.16
C LYS A 85 17.26 19.98 -4.17
N ILE A 86 16.44 19.18 -4.84
CA ILE A 86 16.89 18.33 -5.94
C ILE A 86 16.17 18.76 -7.20
N ASP A 87 16.91 19.29 -8.17
CA ASP A 87 16.43 19.55 -9.51
C ASP A 87 16.10 18.21 -10.20
N ARG A 88 14.80 17.91 -10.26
CA ARG A 88 14.29 16.65 -10.82
C ARG A 88 14.46 16.56 -12.34
N ALA A 89 14.62 17.69 -13.03
CA ALA A 89 14.87 17.71 -14.48
C ALA A 89 16.33 17.35 -14.80
N LYS A 90 17.27 17.70 -13.93
CA LYS A 90 18.69 17.33 -14.06
C LYS A 90 19.02 15.95 -13.49
N CYS A 91 18.34 15.53 -12.42
CA CYS A 91 18.65 14.29 -11.72
C CYS A 91 18.43 13.05 -12.60
N ASN A 92 19.50 12.29 -12.86
CA ASN A 92 19.45 11.02 -13.61
C ASN A 92 19.09 9.80 -12.75
N ARG A 93 18.81 9.98 -11.45
CA ARG A 93 18.42 8.92 -10.50
C ARG A 93 19.49 7.84 -10.28
N CYS A 94 20.78 8.18 -10.32
CA CYS A 94 21.89 7.26 -10.03
C CYS A 94 21.95 6.76 -8.57
N MET A 95 21.28 7.46 -7.64
CA MET A 95 21.24 7.16 -6.19
C MET A 95 22.56 7.31 -5.42
N GLU A 96 23.64 7.76 -6.06
CA GLU A 96 24.97 7.96 -5.42
C GLU A 96 24.88 8.88 -4.19
N CYS A 97 24.11 9.97 -4.30
CA CYS A 97 23.89 10.89 -3.18
C CYS A 97 23.21 10.24 -1.97
N ALA A 98 22.36 9.23 -2.17
CA ALA A 98 21.72 8.50 -1.10
C ALA A 98 22.66 7.48 -0.45
N GLN A 99 23.61 6.92 -1.21
CA GLN A 99 24.60 5.95 -0.71
C GLN A 99 25.61 6.62 0.25
N VAL A 100 25.99 7.86 0.00
CA VAL A 100 26.95 8.60 0.83
C VAL A 100 26.32 9.37 1.99
N CYS A 101 24.98 9.43 2.07
CA CYS A 101 24.28 10.22 3.09
C CYS A 101 24.16 9.47 4.42
N TYR A 102 25.22 9.52 5.22
CA TYR A 102 25.25 8.89 6.55
C TYR A 102 24.08 9.28 7.48
N PRO A 103 23.67 10.56 7.58
CA PRO A 103 22.51 10.94 8.41
C PRO A 103 21.17 10.42 7.87
N GLY A 104 21.12 9.92 6.63
CA GLY A 104 19.90 9.52 5.95
C GLY A 104 18.97 10.70 5.64
N ALA A 105 19.54 11.89 5.40
CA ALA A 105 18.83 13.06 4.91
C ALA A 105 18.45 12.95 3.43
N ILE A 106 19.19 12.16 2.65
CA ILE A 106 18.85 11.75 1.29
C ILE A 106 18.78 10.23 1.30
N LYS A 107 17.63 9.66 0.95
CA LYS A 107 17.39 8.22 0.95
C LYS A 107 16.85 7.74 -0.38
N CYS A 108 17.32 6.58 -0.81
CA CYS A 108 16.69 5.80 -1.86
C CYS A 108 15.48 5.06 -1.28
N VAL A 109 14.30 5.29 -1.86
CA VAL A 109 13.05 4.58 -1.54
C VAL A 109 12.65 3.68 -2.70
N GLY A 110 12.56 2.39 -2.43
CA GLY A 110 12.49 1.34 -3.44
C GLY A 110 13.81 0.59 -3.57
N ARG A 111 13.80 -0.67 -3.18
CA ARG A 111 14.91 -1.61 -3.32
C ARG A 111 14.40 -2.85 -4.02
N TYR A 112 15.19 -3.38 -4.94
CA TYR A 112 14.91 -4.70 -5.49
C TYR A 112 15.35 -5.72 -4.46
N MET A 113 14.42 -6.58 -4.06
CA MET A 113 14.67 -7.70 -3.17
C MET A 113 14.12 -8.96 -3.81
N SER A 114 14.87 -10.03 -3.71
CA SER A 114 14.43 -11.37 -4.08
C SER A 114 13.34 -11.88 -3.15
N VAL A 115 12.61 -12.92 -3.57
CA VAL A 115 11.61 -13.55 -2.69
C VAL A 115 12.31 -14.12 -1.46
N ALA A 116 13.47 -14.76 -1.63
CA ALA A 116 14.21 -15.34 -0.51
C ALA A 116 14.60 -14.29 0.55
N GLU A 117 15.10 -13.12 0.14
CA GLU A 117 15.46 -12.03 1.06
C GLU A 117 14.24 -11.51 1.84
N VAL A 118 13.08 -11.38 1.18
CA VAL A 118 11.86 -10.92 1.85
C VAL A 118 11.31 -11.98 2.80
N VAL A 119 11.31 -13.24 2.39
CA VAL A 119 10.89 -14.37 3.23
C VAL A 119 11.76 -14.45 4.48
N GLU A 120 13.08 -14.26 4.35
CA GLU A 120 13.99 -14.23 5.49
C GLU A 120 13.62 -13.09 6.47
N GLU A 121 13.31 -11.89 5.97
CA GLU A 121 12.97 -10.75 6.83
C GLU A 121 11.64 -10.96 7.56
N VAL A 122 10.59 -11.42 6.86
CA VAL A 122 9.27 -11.63 7.50
C VAL A 122 9.29 -12.81 8.47
N GLU A 123 10.10 -13.84 8.22
CA GLU A 123 10.20 -14.99 9.11
C GLU A 123 10.77 -14.64 10.49
N ARG A 124 11.52 -13.53 10.61
CA ARG A 124 12.05 -13.02 11.88
C ARG A 124 10.95 -12.67 12.90
N ASP A 125 9.71 -12.46 12.45
CA ASP A 125 8.55 -12.15 13.29
C ASP A 125 7.64 -13.35 13.59
N ARG A 126 8.05 -14.58 13.22
CA ARG A 126 7.23 -15.80 13.35
C ARG A 126 6.58 -15.97 14.73
N LEU A 127 7.32 -15.69 15.81
CA LEU A 127 6.79 -15.86 17.17
C LEU A 127 5.61 -14.91 17.46
N PHE A 128 5.64 -13.69 16.91
CA PHE A 128 4.53 -12.75 17.06
C PHE A 128 3.30 -13.22 16.31
N TYR A 129 3.48 -13.82 15.13
CA TYR A 129 2.37 -14.36 14.35
C TYR A 129 1.68 -15.51 15.09
N GLN A 130 2.47 -16.44 15.65
CA GLN A 130 1.95 -17.59 16.40
C GLN A 130 1.12 -17.16 17.61
N ASN A 131 1.56 -16.12 18.34
CA ASN A 131 0.87 -15.66 19.55
C ASN A 131 -0.38 -14.81 19.25
N SER A 132 -0.46 -14.16 18.09
CA SER A 132 -1.52 -13.19 17.78
C SER A 132 -2.50 -13.65 16.70
N GLY A 133 -2.26 -14.80 16.06
CA GLY A 133 -2.99 -15.20 14.84
C GLY A 133 -2.64 -14.32 13.63
N GLY A 134 -1.43 -13.76 13.64
CA GLY A 134 -0.93 -12.80 12.66
C GLY A 134 -0.30 -13.42 11.42
N GLY A 135 0.59 -12.69 10.74
CA GLY A 135 1.28 -13.20 9.56
C GLY A 135 1.88 -12.13 8.66
N VAL A 136 1.90 -12.38 7.35
CA VAL A 136 2.50 -11.50 6.35
C VAL A 136 1.41 -10.78 5.55
N THR A 137 1.59 -9.49 5.29
CA THR A 137 0.72 -8.72 4.39
C THR A 137 1.53 -8.17 3.22
N ALA A 138 1.03 -8.28 1.99
CA ALA A 138 1.54 -7.49 0.86
C ALA A 138 0.63 -6.27 0.67
N SER A 139 1.20 -5.06 0.75
CA SER A 139 0.49 -3.78 0.62
C SER A 139 1.35 -2.76 -0.13
N GLY A 140 1.09 -1.45 0.02
CA GLY A 140 1.98 -0.36 -0.41
C GLY A 140 1.39 0.49 -1.52
N GLY A 141 1.87 0.29 -2.73
CA GLY A 141 1.25 0.82 -3.94
C GLY A 141 0.04 -0.02 -4.30
N GLU A 142 0.20 -0.87 -5.31
CA GLU A 142 -0.74 -1.93 -5.64
C GLU A 142 0.05 -3.23 -5.77
N PRO A 143 -0.03 -4.17 -4.81
CA PRO A 143 0.71 -5.43 -4.88
C PRO A 143 0.49 -6.20 -6.19
N LEU A 144 -0.72 -6.12 -6.76
CA LEU A 144 -1.04 -6.75 -8.04
C LEU A 144 -0.32 -6.12 -9.25
N PHE A 145 0.33 -4.97 -9.07
CA PHE A 145 1.23 -4.39 -10.08
C PHE A 145 2.51 -5.23 -10.26
N GLN A 146 2.89 -6.01 -9.25
CA GLN A 146 4.01 -6.95 -9.24
C GLN A 146 3.51 -8.36 -8.88
N TRP A 147 2.42 -8.79 -9.50
CA TRP A 147 1.68 -10.00 -9.10
C TRP A 147 2.51 -11.28 -9.15
N GLU A 148 3.46 -11.43 -10.09
CA GLU A 148 4.34 -12.60 -10.16
C GLU A 148 5.14 -12.75 -8.86
N PHE A 149 5.77 -11.65 -8.44
CA PHE A 149 6.55 -11.60 -7.20
C PHE A 149 5.68 -11.89 -5.97
N VAL A 150 4.49 -11.27 -5.89
CA VAL A 150 3.58 -11.46 -4.75
C VAL A 150 3.09 -12.91 -4.68
N ALA A 151 2.76 -13.54 -5.81
CA ALA A 151 2.37 -14.95 -5.85
C ALA A 151 3.50 -15.86 -5.36
N ALA A 152 4.75 -15.62 -5.79
CA ALA A 152 5.90 -16.40 -5.34
C ALA A 152 6.23 -16.18 -3.87
N LEU A 153 6.14 -14.93 -3.37
CA LEU A 153 6.30 -14.59 -1.96
C LEU A 153 5.27 -15.33 -1.10
N PHE A 154 3.99 -15.23 -1.46
CA PHE A 154 2.92 -15.86 -0.71
C PHE A 154 3.00 -17.38 -0.73
N LYS A 155 3.38 -17.97 -1.87
CA LYS A 155 3.65 -19.41 -1.95
C LYS A 155 4.71 -19.85 -0.93
N GLN A 156 5.86 -19.17 -0.88
CA GLN A 156 6.92 -19.51 0.09
C GLN A 156 6.50 -19.25 1.55
N CYS A 157 5.73 -18.19 1.80
CA CYS A 157 5.14 -17.93 3.12
C CYS A 157 4.21 -19.08 3.56
N GLN A 158 3.34 -19.57 2.68
CA GLN A 158 2.44 -20.67 2.99
C GLN A 158 3.17 -22.01 3.16
N GLU A 159 4.20 -22.29 2.36
CA GLU A 159 5.10 -23.46 2.57
C GLU A 159 5.76 -23.44 3.96
N LYS A 160 5.92 -22.25 4.55
CA LYS A 160 6.42 -22.00 5.91
C LYS A 160 5.32 -21.88 6.97
N HIS A 161 4.06 -22.16 6.60
CA HIS A 161 2.87 -22.04 7.44
C HIS A 161 2.61 -20.63 7.99
N LEU A 162 2.93 -19.60 7.21
CA LEU A 162 2.61 -18.21 7.53
C LEU A 162 1.28 -17.81 6.89
N HIS A 163 0.38 -17.20 7.66
CA HIS A 163 -0.86 -16.64 7.13
C HIS A 163 -0.55 -15.43 6.22
N THR A 164 -1.13 -15.42 5.04
CA THR A 164 -0.91 -14.41 4.00
C THR A 164 -2.12 -13.48 3.86
N THR A 165 -1.88 -12.20 3.64
CA THR A 165 -2.95 -11.21 3.46
C THR A 165 -2.61 -10.29 2.30
N LEU A 166 -3.51 -10.23 1.33
CA LEU A 166 -3.39 -9.32 0.18
C LEU A 166 -4.15 -8.03 0.50
N ASP A 167 -3.45 -6.91 0.57
CA ASP A 167 -4.05 -5.58 0.65
C ASP A 167 -4.03 -4.93 -0.74
N THR A 168 -5.20 -4.75 -1.34
CA THR A 168 -5.30 -4.41 -2.76
C THR A 168 -6.54 -3.61 -3.10
N THR A 169 -6.45 -2.81 -4.18
CA THR A 169 -7.63 -2.24 -4.84
C THR A 169 -8.24 -3.21 -5.86
N GLY A 170 -7.55 -4.31 -6.18
CA GLY A 170 -7.95 -5.26 -7.21
C GLY A 170 -7.89 -4.71 -8.64
N TYR A 171 -7.17 -3.60 -8.87
CA TYR A 171 -6.96 -3.04 -10.21
C TYR A 171 -5.92 -3.84 -11.01
N ALA A 172 -6.29 -5.05 -11.43
CA ALA A 172 -5.47 -5.90 -12.30
C ALA A 172 -6.34 -6.78 -13.21
N LYS A 173 -5.71 -7.39 -14.21
CA LYS A 173 -6.39 -8.40 -15.04
C LYS A 173 -6.69 -9.64 -14.19
N TRP A 174 -7.87 -10.22 -14.37
CA TRP A 174 -8.31 -11.38 -13.59
C TRP A 174 -7.31 -12.55 -13.52
N PRO A 175 -6.61 -12.95 -14.61
CA PRO A 175 -5.61 -14.02 -14.52
C PRO A 175 -4.49 -13.75 -13.49
N ALA A 176 -4.02 -12.51 -13.39
CA ALA A 176 -2.99 -12.14 -12.41
C ALA A 176 -3.50 -12.25 -10.97
N ILE A 177 -4.73 -11.79 -10.72
CA ILE A 177 -5.37 -11.91 -9.41
C ILE A 177 -5.51 -13.38 -9.02
N LYS A 178 -6.02 -14.21 -9.93
CA LYS A 178 -6.25 -15.63 -9.70
C LYS A 178 -4.97 -16.37 -9.30
N GLU A 179 -3.83 -16.04 -9.90
CA GLU A 179 -2.55 -16.65 -9.51
C GLU A 179 -2.12 -16.29 -8.08
N VAL A 180 -2.35 -15.04 -7.64
CA VAL A 180 -2.06 -14.61 -6.27
C VAL A 180 -3.02 -15.24 -5.26
N LEU A 181 -4.32 -15.34 -5.60
CA LEU A 181 -5.34 -15.89 -4.70
C LEU A 181 -5.10 -17.35 -4.31
N LYS A 182 -4.42 -18.14 -5.13
CA LYS A 182 -4.03 -19.53 -4.81
C LYS A 182 -3.25 -19.65 -3.50
N TYR A 183 -2.55 -18.58 -3.13
CA TYR A 183 -1.69 -18.53 -1.94
C TYR A 183 -2.11 -17.42 -0.98
N THR A 184 -3.38 -17.02 -1.00
CA THR A 184 -3.90 -15.91 -0.16
C THR A 184 -4.95 -16.43 0.82
N ASP A 185 -4.75 -16.18 2.12
CA ASP A 185 -5.71 -16.59 3.15
C ASP A 185 -6.80 -15.53 3.42
N LEU A 186 -6.46 -14.25 3.22
CA LEU A 186 -7.36 -13.11 3.42
C LEU A 186 -7.08 -12.01 2.40
N VAL A 187 -8.13 -11.38 1.89
CA VAL A 187 -8.01 -10.15 1.10
C VAL A 187 -8.59 -8.96 1.86
N LEU A 188 -7.80 -7.90 1.99
CA LEU A 188 -8.25 -6.58 2.38
C LEU A 188 -8.50 -5.80 1.09
N TYR A 189 -9.77 -5.60 0.77
CA TYR A 189 -10.18 -5.12 -0.54
C TYR A 189 -10.67 -3.68 -0.48
N ASP A 190 -9.95 -2.78 -1.12
CA ASP A 190 -10.18 -1.35 -1.03
C ASP A 190 -11.09 -0.82 -2.15
N ILE A 191 -12.26 -0.33 -1.77
CA ILE A 191 -13.17 0.44 -2.65
C ILE A 191 -13.08 1.91 -2.26
N LYS A 192 -12.66 2.79 -3.17
CA LYS A 192 -12.50 4.21 -2.85
C LYS A 192 -13.79 5.02 -2.99
N HIS A 193 -14.63 4.63 -3.93
CA HIS A 193 -15.93 5.24 -4.20
C HIS A 193 -16.80 4.25 -5.02
N MET A 194 -18.11 4.23 -4.80
CA MET A 194 -19.05 3.35 -5.54
C MET A 194 -19.42 3.90 -6.92
N ASP A 195 -19.57 5.22 -7.04
CA ASP A 195 -19.75 5.88 -8.33
C ASP A 195 -18.44 5.89 -9.17
N PRO A 196 -18.46 5.42 -10.43
CA PRO A 196 -17.29 5.40 -11.31
C PRO A 196 -16.74 6.78 -11.71
N LEU A 197 -17.58 7.82 -11.80
CA LEU A 197 -17.14 9.16 -12.18
C LEU A 197 -16.37 9.82 -11.05
N SER A 198 -16.93 9.83 -9.83
CA SER A 198 -16.26 10.32 -8.63
C SER A 198 -14.96 9.55 -8.38
N HIS A 199 -14.98 8.21 -8.56
CA HIS A 199 -13.78 7.40 -8.44
C HIS A 199 -12.69 7.83 -9.43
N ARG A 200 -13.05 8.03 -10.72
CA ARG A 200 -12.09 8.43 -11.75
C ARG A 200 -11.53 9.82 -11.50
N GLU A 201 -12.36 10.76 -11.08
CA GLU A 201 -11.96 12.14 -10.78
C GLU A 201 -10.82 12.17 -9.75
N ARG A 202 -10.95 11.42 -8.65
CA ARG A 202 -10.02 11.51 -7.52
C ARG A 202 -8.91 10.46 -7.49
N THR A 203 -9.02 9.40 -8.30
CA THR A 203 -8.02 8.32 -8.36
C THR A 203 -7.36 8.16 -9.74
N GLY A 204 -7.86 8.84 -10.76
CA GLY A 204 -7.39 8.72 -12.15
C GLY A 204 -7.84 7.47 -12.88
N ARG A 205 -8.63 6.56 -12.25
CA ARG A 205 -9.10 5.30 -12.84
C ARG A 205 -10.58 5.08 -12.55
N SER A 206 -11.31 4.40 -13.46
CA SER A 206 -12.67 3.92 -13.16
C SER A 206 -12.63 2.73 -12.19
N ASN A 207 -13.64 2.60 -11.33
CA ASN A 207 -13.81 1.46 -10.43
C ASN A 207 -14.48 0.24 -11.10
N SER A 208 -14.89 0.30 -12.37
CA SER A 208 -15.65 -0.81 -12.98
C SER A 208 -14.91 -2.15 -12.94
N LEU A 209 -13.60 -2.14 -13.22
CA LEU A 209 -12.74 -3.33 -13.11
C LEU A 209 -12.59 -3.78 -11.65
N ILE A 210 -12.42 -2.82 -10.74
CA ILE A 210 -12.29 -3.04 -9.29
C ILE A 210 -13.55 -3.73 -8.75
N LEU A 211 -14.73 -3.20 -9.03
CA LEU A 211 -16.00 -3.78 -8.57
C LEU A 211 -16.28 -5.14 -9.21
N SER A 212 -15.88 -5.33 -10.47
CA SER A 212 -15.97 -6.64 -11.13
C SER A 212 -15.06 -7.68 -10.48
N ASN A 213 -13.84 -7.30 -10.10
CA ASN A 213 -12.89 -8.22 -9.50
C ASN A 213 -13.26 -8.53 -8.05
N ALA A 214 -13.73 -7.55 -7.28
CA ALA A 214 -14.13 -7.74 -5.88
C ALA A 214 -15.16 -8.86 -5.72
N LYS A 215 -16.18 -8.92 -6.61
CA LYS A 215 -17.19 -9.99 -6.63
C LYS A 215 -16.58 -11.38 -6.81
N LYS A 216 -15.56 -11.49 -7.68
CA LYS A 216 -14.90 -12.77 -7.97
C LYS A 216 -13.96 -13.16 -6.83
N VAL A 217 -13.21 -12.19 -6.30
CA VAL A 217 -12.30 -12.38 -5.16
C VAL A 217 -13.08 -12.87 -3.94
N ALA A 218 -14.17 -12.20 -3.58
CA ALA A 218 -14.98 -12.58 -2.41
C ALA A 218 -15.64 -13.96 -2.54
N GLY A 219 -15.83 -14.45 -3.78
CA GLY A 219 -16.31 -15.82 -4.04
C GLY A 219 -15.22 -16.89 -3.96
N GLU A 220 -13.93 -16.53 -3.93
CA GLU A 220 -12.80 -17.47 -3.87
C GLU A 220 -12.07 -17.42 -2.51
N VAL A 221 -11.92 -16.24 -1.92
CA VAL A 221 -11.15 -16.03 -0.68
C VAL A 221 -11.91 -15.12 0.28
N ARG A 222 -11.78 -15.42 1.58
CA ARG A 222 -12.27 -14.58 2.68
C ARG A 222 -11.85 -13.12 2.44
N THR A 223 -12.81 -12.21 2.50
CA THR A 223 -12.58 -10.81 2.12
C THR A 223 -13.13 -9.84 3.15
N TRP A 224 -12.32 -8.86 3.53
CA TRP A 224 -12.74 -7.66 4.24
C TRP A 224 -12.84 -6.52 3.25
N LEU A 225 -14.02 -5.91 3.15
CA LEU A 225 -14.19 -4.72 2.33
C LEU A 225 -13.74 -3.51 3.11
N ARG A 226 -12.96 -2.61 2.52
CA ARG A 226 -12.46 -1.42 3.20
C ARG A 226 -12.64 -0.18 2.35
N PHE A 227 -12.82 0.95 3.01
CA PHE A 227 -12.67 2.24 2.36
C PHE A 227 -12.13 3.28 3.34
N LEU A 228 -11.41 4.25 2.77
CA LEU A 228 -10.97 5.43 3.51
C LEU A 228 -12.13 6.41 3.57
N VAL A 229 -12.64 6.72 4.76
CA VAL A 229 -13.68 7.72 4.97
C VAL A 229 -13.07 9.11 4.82
N ILE A 230 -13.57 9.84 3.82
CA ILE A 230 -13.15 11.20 3.49
C ILE A 230 -14.40 12.08 3.51
N PRO A 231 -14.50 13.00 4.49
CA PRO A 231 -15.62 13.90 4.61
C PRO A 231 -15.90 14.69 3.32
N GLY A 232 -17.17 14.75 2.92
CA GLY A 232 -17.63 15.43 1.71
C GLY A 232 -17.32 14.71 0.39
N TYR A 233 -16.77 13.49 0.42
CA TYR A 233 -16.45 12.72 -0.80
C TYR A 233 -17.15 11.36 -0.83
N ASN A 234 -16.95 10.51 0.19
CA ASN A 234 -17.49 9.15 0.22
C ASN A 234 -18.20 8.82 1.54
N ASP A 235 -18.76 9.84 2.17
CA ASP A 235 -19.51 9.80 3.42
C ASP A 235 -21.01 10.09 3.22
N SER A 236 -21.47 10.23 1.97
CA SER A 236 -22.88 10.47 1.68
C SER A 236 -23.74 9.22 1.82
N MET A 237 -24.99 9.37 2.26
CA MET A 237 -25.93 8.25 2.39
C MET A 237 -26.12 7.40 1.11
N PRO A 238 -26.20 7.99 -0.11
CA PRO A 238 -26.24 7.20 -1.33
C PRO A 238 -24.98 6.33 -1.54
N HIS A 239 -23.80 6.85 -1.19
CA HIS A 239 -22.56 6.09 -1.26
C HIS A 239 -22.59 4.92 -0.26
N ILE A 240 -22.96 5.20 0.99
CA ILE A 240 -23.01 4.22 2.08
C ILE A 240 -23.98 3.09 1.77
N LYS A 241 -25.20 3.41 1.31
CA LYS A 241 -26.18 2.43 0.86
C LYS A 241 -25.62 1.54 -0.26
N ALA A 242 -25.03 2.14 -1.30
CA ALA A 242 -24.47 1.39 -2.42
C ALA A 242 -23.33 0.45 -1.98
N LEU A 243 -22.48 0.92 -1.06
CA LEU A 243 -21.38 0.12 -0.50
C LEU A 243 -21.92 -1.05 0.34
N ALA A 244 -22.93 -0.82 1.18
CA ALA A 244 -23.54 -1.85 2.01
C ALA A 244 -24.23 -2.94 1.16
N GLU A 245 -25.04 -2.54 0.18
CA GLU A 245 -25.67 -3.46 -0.77
C GLU A 245 -24.63 -4.27 -1.54
N PHE A 246 -23.52 -3.63 -1.94
CA PHE A 246 -22.42 -4.31 -2.61
C PHE A 246 -21.72 -5.33 -1.70
N GLY A 247 -21.44 -4.96 -0.44
CA GLY A 247 -20.83 -5.84 0.56
C GLY A 247 -21.68 -7.08 0.82
N LEU A 248 -22.99 -6.91 1.01
CA LEU A 248 -23.94 -8.02 1.18
C LEU A 248 -23.95 -8.94 -0.04
N LYS A 249 -24.02 -8.37 -1.24
CA LYS A 249 -24.03 -9.13 -2.50
C LYS A 249 -22.74 -9.95 -2.68
N CYS A 250 -21.60 -9.42 -2.24
CA CYS A 250 -20.32 -10.12 -2.30
C CYS A 250 -20.10 -11.06 -1.12
N GLN A 251 -21.00 -11.09 -0.12
CA GLN A 251 -20.88 -11.88 1.10
C GLN A 251 -19.54 -11.65 1.83
N VAL A 252 -19.10 -10.38 1.88
CA VAL A 252 -17.87 -10.02 2.59
C VAL A 252 -18.02 -10.28 4.08
N GLU A 253 -16.93 -10.61 4.76
CA GLU A 253 -17.00 -10.93 6.20
C GLU A 253 -17.33 -9.69 7.04
N LYS A 254 -16.75 -8.54 6.67
CA LYS A 254 -17.01 -7.26 7.30
C LYS A 254 -16.61 -6.09 6.39
N VAL A 255 -17.07 -4.90 6.76
CA VAL A 255 -16.65 -3.62 6.21
C VAL A 255 -15.76 -2.90 7.23
N CYS A 256 -14.60 -2.40 6.82
CA CYS A 256 -13.70 -1.59 7.65
C CYS A 256 -13.72 -0.13 7.21
N LEU A 257 -14.07 0.75 8.13
CA LEU A 257 -14.02 2.21 7.97
C LEU A 257 -12.63 2.70 8.36
N ILE A 258 -11.83 3.14 7.40
CA ILE A 258 -10.49 3.67 7.67
C ILE A 258 -10.59 5.20 7.72
N PRO A 259 -10.28 5.87 8.85
CA PRO A 259 -10.35 7.33 8.90
C PRO A 259 -9.25 7.97 8.05
N TYR A 260 -9.59 9.03 7.31
CA TYR A 260 -8.58 9.85 6.63
C TYR A 260 -7.59 10.51 7.62
N HIS A 261 -6.32 10.52 7.24
CA HIS A 261 -5.24 11.19 7.97
C HIS A 261 -4.32 11.97 7.02
N ARG A 262 -3.73 13.05 7.51
CA ARG A 262 -2.81 13.93 6.76
C ARG A 262 -1.37 13.39 6.65
N TRP A 263 -1.14 12.11 6.97
CA TRP A 263 0.21 11.53 7.05
C TRP A 263 0.99 11.56 5.73
N GLY A 264 0.29 11.63 4.58
CA GLY A 264 0.92 11.73 3.27
C GLY A 264 1.63 13.05 3.00
N GLU A 265 1.20 14.16 3.62
CA GLU A 265 1.65 15.52 3.27
C GLU A 265 3.18 15.68 3.38
N SER A 266 3.75 15.25 4.51
CA SER A 266 5.20 15.28 4.72
C SER A 266 5.98 14.44 3.69
N LYS A 267 5.41 13.33 3.22
CA LYS A 267 6.06 12.44 2.23
C LYS A 267 6.07 13.06 0.84
N TYR A 268 5.01 13.78 0.46
CA TYR A 268 4.99 14.56 -0.79
C TYR A 268 6.08 15.63 -0.79
N GLN A 269 6.20 16.41 0.29
CA GLN A 269 7.24 17.42 0.43
C GLN A 269 8.65 16.82 0.32
N ARG A 270 8.90 15.70 1.02
CA ARG A 270 10.17 14.95 0.96
C ARG A 270 10.49 14.37 -0.42
N LEU A 271 9.48 14.17 -1.27
CA LEU A 271 9.66 13.78 -2.68
C LEU A 271 9.84 14.99 -3.61
N GLY A 272 9.70 16.22 -3.11
CA GLY A 272 9.68 17.45 -3.90
C GLY A 272 8.41 17.54 -4.76
N ARG A 273 7.26 17.17 -4.19
CA ARG A 273 5.94 17.20 -4.85
C ARG A 273 4.95 17.98 -4.01
N GLU A 274 3.97 18.58 -4.69
CA GLU A 274 2.81 19.20 -4.05
C GLU A 274 1.82 18.12 -3.59
N TYR A 275 1.24 18.29 -2.40
CA TYR A 275 0.19 17.40 -1.91
C TYR A 275 -1.17 17.82 -2.49
N PRO A 276 -1.81 17.00 -3.34
CA PRO A 276 -2.97 17.44 -4.12
C PRO A 276 -4.27 17.47 -3.31
N PHE A 277 -4.24 17.10 -2.02
CA PHE A 277 -5.41 17.02 -1.15
C PHE A 277 -5.22 17.85 0.14
N ALA A 278 -4.58 19.01 -0.02
CA ALA A 278 -4.38 19.97 1.06
C ALA A 278 -5.72 20.52 1.59
N GLY A 279 -5.79 20.80 2.89
CA GLY A 279 -6.96 21.39 3.54
C GLY A 279 -8.09 20.43 3.91
N ALA A 280 -8.07 19.17 3.47
CA ALA A 280 -9.05 18.17 3.90
C ALA A 280 -8.89 17.85 5.40
N GLU A 281 -10.00 17.82 6.14
CA GLU A 281 -10.02 17.47 7.57
C GLU A 281 -10.33 15.98 7.79
N PRO A 282 -9.72 15.32 8.78
CA PRO A 282 -10.11 13.98 9.21
C PRO A 282 -11.59 13.93 9.65
N PRO A 283 -12.29 12.79 9.45
CA PRO A 283 -13.62 12.60 10.02
C PRO A 283 -13.56 12.58 11.55
N THR A 284 -14.62 13.06 12.20
CA THR A 284 -14.77 12.97 13.66
C THR A 284 -15.13 11.55 14.09
N SER A 285 -14.84 11.20 15.34
CA SER A 285 -15.23 9.90 15.91
C SER A 285 -16.75 9.69 15.87
N ASP A 286 -17.54 10.73 16.18
CA ASP A 286 -19.00 10.66 16.15
C ASP A 286 -19.52 10.37 14.74
N HIS A 287 -18.93 11.00 13.72
CA HIS A 287 -19.30 10.76 12.33
C HIS A 287 -18.94 9.33 11.87
N LEU A 288 -17.79 8.81 12.30
CA LEU A 288 -17.43 7.41 12.00
C LEU A 288 -18.40 6.41 12.65
N GLU A 289 -18.83 6.67 13.88
CA GLU A 289 -19.81 5.83 14.58
C GLU A 289 -21.20 5.93 13.95
N GLU A 290 -21.59 7.10 13.42
CA GLU A 290 -22.81 7.26 12.62
C GLU A 290 -22.77 6.39 11.36
N LEU A 291 -21.73 6.55 10.53
CA LEU A 291 -21.55 5.76 9.30
C LEU A 291 -21.50 4.26 9.58
N LYS A 292 -20.88 3.87 10.71
CA LYS A 292 -20.83 2.48 11.16
C LYS A 292 -22.24 1.94 11.40
N ARG A 293 -23.07 2.65 12.19
CA ARG A 293 -24.46 2.26 12.47
C ARG A 293 -25.30 2.19 11.20
N ASP A 294 -25.10 3.13 10.28
CA ASP A 294 -25.80 3.15 9.01
C ASP A 294 -25.52 1.90 8.19
N ILE A 295 -24.26 1.47 8.08
CA ILE A 295 -23.89 0.24 7.37
C ILE A 295 -24.36 -1.01 8.13
N GLU A 296 -24.24 -1.03 9.46
CA GLU A 296 -24.72 -2.14 10.32
C GLU A 296 -26.23 -2.36 10.17
N SER A 297 -27.01 -1.30 9.90
CA SER A 297 -28.46 -1.41 9.68
C SER A 297 -28.85 -2.28 8.46
N TYR A 298 -27.91 -2.51 7.54
CA TYR A 298 -28.09 -3.43 6.40
C TYR A 298 -27.73 -4.89 6.75
N GLY A 299 -27.26 -5.17 7.98
CA GLY A 299 -26.90 -6.52 8.42
C GLY A 299 -25.43 -6.91 8.18
N LEU A 300 -24.56 -5.95 7.89
CA LEU A 300 -23.12 -6.16 7.77
C LEU A 300 -22.42 -5.99 9.12
N LYS A 301 -21.33 -6.74 9.34
CA LYS A 301 -20.39 -6.45 10.43
C LYS A 301 -19.49 -5.28 10.01
N VAL A 302 -19.27 -4.32 10.91
CA VAL A 302 -18.49 -3.12 10.61
C VAL A 302 -17.47 -2.84 11.71
N THR A 303 -16.27 -2.44 11.33
CA THR A 303 -15.20 -1.98 12.24
C THR A 303 -14.73 -0.59 11.84
N ILE A 304 -14.36 0.23 12.82
CA ILE A 304 -13.56 1.44 12.58
C ILE A 304 -12.10 1.04 12.75
N GLY A 305 -11.31 1.21 11.68
CA GLY A 305 -10.06 0.50 11.52
C GLY A 305 -10.27 -0.94 11.05
N ASN A 306 -9.17 -1.70 11.04
CA ASN A 306 -9.17 -3.13 10.70
C ASN A 306 -9.81 -4.00 11.77
#